data_AF-A0A3E0KET5-F1
#
_entry.id   AF-A0A3E0KET5-F1
#
_cell.length_a   1.000
_cell.length_b   1.000
_cell.length_c   1.000
_cell.angle_alpha   90.00
_cell.angle_beta   90.00
_cell.angle_gamma   90.00
#
_symmetry.space_group_name_H-M   'P 1'
#
loop_
_entity.id
_entity.type
_entity.pdbx_description
1 polymer ?
#
loop_
_entity_poly.entity_id
_entity_poly.type
_entity_poly.pdbx_seq_one_letter_code
_entity_poly.pdbx_strand_id
1 'polypeptide(L)'
;MQPTVCRSSGTASPETGQRLAGLLTTHIQQAVPVLQAAQAGDRAALDRALADWYANAKEIADFLSSLNPDNWPRSEMEEIWRVHIDQTTTYSVDVLNRDYAAAVRDYDRAFDHMMGLADLLSAGIIAQFPERFVR
;
A
#
# COMPACT_ATOMS: atom_id res chain seq x y z
N MET A 1 0.17 2.48 -44.29
CA MET A 1 -0.74 1.92 -43.27
C MET A 1 0.10 1.62 -42.04
N GLN A 2 0.13 2.52 -41.05
CA GLN A 2 0.67 2.20 -39.74
C GLN A 2 -0.50 1.75 -38.86
N PRO A 3 -0.37 0.64 -38.11
CA PRO A 3 -1.48 0.13 -37.32
C PRO A 3 -1.76 1.08 -36.16
N THR A 4 -3.01 1.52 -36.09
CA THR A 4 -3.58 2.27 -34.97
C THR A 4 -3.36 1.48 -33.68
N VAL A 5 -2.43 1.94 -32.84
CA VAL A 5 -2.38 1.54 -31.44
C VAL A 5 -3.68 2.03 -30.82
N CYS A 6 -4.59 1.10 -30.50
CA CYS A 6 -5.67 1.35 -29.57
C CYS A 6 -5.04 1.81 -28.26
N ARG A 7 -4.95 3.13 -28.03
CA ARG A 7 -4.85 3.66 -26.67
C ARG A 7 -6.15 3.25 -26.00
N SER A 8 -6.07 2.26 -25.11
CA SER A 8 -7.17 1.98 -24.20
C SER A 8 -7.39 3.26 -23.38
N SER A 9 -8.42 4.01 -23.75
CA SER A 9 -9.01 5.03 -22.89
C SER A 9 -9.67 4.31 -21.71
N GLY A 10 -8.85 3.79 -20.81
CA GLY A 10 -9.28 3.11 -19.59
C GLY A 10 -9.79 4.15 -18.62
N THR A 11 -11.05 4.54 -18.72
CA THR A 11 -11.72 5.26 -17.64
C THR A 11 -11.68 4.37 -16.40
N ALA A 12 -11.18 4.87 -15.26
CA ALA A 12 -11.37 4.20 -13.97
C ALA A 12 -12.88 4.00 -13.78
N SER A 13 -13.35 2.76 -13.85
CA SER A 13 -14.78 2.49 -13.68
C SER A 13 -15.13 2.64 -12.20
N PRO A 14 -16.39 2.97 -11.87
CA PRO A 14 -16.86 2.93 -10.48
C PRO A 14 -16.54 1.60 -9.78
N GLU A 15 -16.55 0.50 -10.52
CA GLU A 15 -16.21 -0.85 -10.04
C GLU A 15 -14.72 -0.97 -9.67
N THR A 16 -13.80 -0.43 -10.49
CA THR A 16 -12.36 -0.40 -10.17
C THR A 16 -12.10 0.37 -8.88
N GLY A 17 -12.74 1.54 -8.72
CA GLY A 17 -12.62 2.35 -7.51
C GLY A 17 -13.17 1.64 -6.28
N GLN A 18 -14.34 1.01 -6.39
CA GLN A 18 -14.93 0.22 -5.30
C GLN A 18 -14.06 -0.98 -4.91
N ARG A 19 -13.47 -1.66 -5.89
CA ARG A 19 -12.55 -2.78 -5.63
C ARG A 19 -11.32 -2.32 -4.84
N LEU A 20 -10.69 -1.22 -5.26
CA LEU A 20 -9.55 -0.66 -4.54
C LEU A 20 -9.95 -0.25 -3.11
N ALA A 21 -11.08 0.43 -2.96
CA ALA A 21 -11.58 0.86 -1.66
C ALA A 21 -11.83 -0.32 -0.71
N GLY A 22 -12.37 -1.43 -1.22
CA GLY A 22 -12.54 -2.67 -0.46
C GLY A 22 -11.21 -3.24 0.03
N LEU A 23 -10.21 -3.35 -0.86
CA LEU A 23 -8.88 -3.84 -0.51
C LEU A 23 -8.21 -2.97 0.57
N LEU A 24 -8.27 -1.65 0.43
CA LEU A 24 -7.72 -0.70 1.41
C LEU A 24 -8.48 -0.69 2.74
N THR A 25 -9.79 -0.89 2.72
CA THR A 25 -10.59 -1.02 3.95
C THR A 25 -10.15 -2.25 4.73
N THR A 26 -10.00 -3.39 4.05
CA THR A 26 -9.44 -4.61 4.65
C THR A 26 -8.03 -4.37 5.19
N HIS A 27 -7.17 -3.68 4.44
CA HIS A 27 -5.81 -3.34 4.85
C HIS A 27 -5.75 -2.63 6.20
N ILE A 28 -6.54 -1.56 6.36
CA ILE A 28 -6.57 -0.76 7.60
C ILE A 28 -7.15 -1.59 8.75
N GLN A 29 -8.18 -2.41 8.49
CA GLN A 29 -8.78 -3.27 9.50
C GLN A 29 -7.84 -4.38 9.99
N GLN A 30 -6.98 -4.91 9.12
CA GLN A 30 -6.02 -5.96 9.46
C GLN A 30 -4.84 -5.49 10.33
N ALA A 31 -4.59 -4.18 10.42
CA ALA A 31 -3.64 -3.65 11.41
C ALA A 31 -4.09 -3.91 12.86
N VAL A 32 -5.41 -3.96 13.12
CA VAL A 32 -5.98 -4.15 14.46
C VAL A 32 -5.55 -5.48 15.11
N PRO A 33 -5.76 -6.67 14.50
CA PRO A 33 -5.35 -7.93 15.09
C PRO A 33 -3.82 -8.04 15.26
N VAL A 34 -3.03 -7.40 14.40
CA VAL A 34 -1.56 -7.31 14.57
C VAL A 34 -1.21 -6.60 15.87
N LEU A 35 -1.78 -5.42 16.11
CA LEU A 35 -1.52 -4.64 17.33
C LEU A 35 -2.06 -5.32 18.58
N GLN A 36 -3.23 -5.95 18.50
CA GLN A 36 -3.80 -6.71 19.62
C GLN A 36 -2.91 -7.91 20.00
N ALA A 37 -2.43 -8.67 19.01
CA ALA A 37 -1.54 -9.80 19.25
C ALA A 37 -0.18 -9.35 19.81
N ALA A 38 0.39 -8.28 19.25
CA ALA A 38 1.63 -7.68 19.74
C ALA A 38 1.48 -7.21 21.20
N GLN A 39 0.38 -6.52 21.53
CA GLN A 39 0.10 -6.06 22.90
C GLN A 39 -0.07 -7.23 23.88
N ALA A 40 -0.68 -8.34 23.45
CA ALA A 40 -0.87 -9.52 24.26
C ALA A 40 0.40 -10.40 24.41
N GLY A 41 1.44 -10.13 23.62
CA GLY A 41 2.62 -11.00 23.54
C GLY A 41 2.34 -12.37 22.90
N ASP A 42 1.23 -12.50 22.16
CA ASP A 42 0.85 -13.74 21.47
C ASP A 42 1.55 -13.83 20.12
N ARG A 43 2.69 -14.52 20.10
CA ARG A 43 3.50 -14.69 18.89
C ARG A 43 2.78 -15.46 17.79
N ALA A 44 2.00 -16.48 18.13
CA ALA A 44 1.32 -17.28 17.12
C ALA A 44 0.19 -16.48 16.44
N ALA A 45 -0.57 -15.71 17.22
CA ALA A 45 -1.58 -14.80 16.69
C ALA A 45 -0.94 -13.66 15.87
N LEU A 46 0.21 -13.14 16.32
CA LEU A 46 0.94 -12.08 15.61
C LEU A 46 1.44 -12.57 14.24
N ASP A 47 2.10 -13.72 14.19
CA ASP A 47 2.61 -14.30 12.93
C ASP A 47 1.46 -14.55 11.94
N ARG A 48 0.31 -15.01 12.43
CA ARG A 48 -0.89 -15.20 11.60
C ARG A 48 -1.45 -13.88 11.07
N ALA A 49 -1.62 -12.89 11.95
CA ALA A 49 -2.19 -11.60 11.58
C ALA A 49 -1.30 -10.84 10.58
N LEU A 50 0.03 -10.89 10.78
CA LEU A 50 0.99 -10.33 9.83
C LEU A 50 0.91 -11.04 8.47
N ALA A 51 0.83 -12.37 8.43
CA ALA A 51 0.69 -13.11 7.18
C ALA A 51 -0.59 -12.71 6.42
N ASP A 52 -1.72 -12.56 7.13
CA ASP A 52 -2.98 -12.14 6.53
C ASP A 52 -2.90 -10.68 6.02
N TRP A 53 -2.20 -9.79 6.73
CA TRP A 53 -2.00 -8.39 6.32
C TRP A 53 -1.07 -8.26 5.10
N TYR A 54 0.02 -9.03 5.06
CA TYR A 54 0.91 -9.13 3.91
C TYR A 54 0.21 -9.71 2.67
N ALA A 55 -0.67 -10.68 2.85
CA ALA A 55 -1.46 -11.23 1.75
C ALA A 55 -2.37 -10.14 1.13
N ASN A 56 -3.03 -9.32 1.95
CA ASN A 56 -3.82 -8.20 1.45
C ASN A 56 -2.96 -7.11 0.77
N ALA A 57 -1.79 -6.76 1.33
CA ALA A 57 -0.85 -5.86 0.68
C ALA A 57 -0.44 -6.36 -0.71
N LYS A 58 -0.22 -7.67 -0.83
CA LYS A 58 0.05 -8.32 -2.11
C LYS A 58 -1.13 -8.22 -3.09
N GLU A 59 -2.37 -8.40 -2.62
CA GLU A 59 -3.57 -8.23 -3.45
C GLU A 59 -3.72 -6.78 -3.95
N ILE A 60 -3.40 -5.78 -3.11
CA ILE A 60 -3.37 -4.37 -3.51
C ILE A 60 -2.31 -4.13 -4.58
N ALA A 61 -1.10 -4.65 -4.36
CA ALA A 61 0.01 -4.51 -5.30
C ALA A 61 -0.33 -5.14 -6.67
N ASP A 62 -0.84 -6.37 -6.67
CA ASP A 62 -1.28 -7.06 -7.89
C ASP A 62 -2.39 -6.28 -8.60
N PHE A 63 -3.37 -5.77 -7.85
CA PHE A 63 -4.50 -5.03 -8.42
C PHE A 63 -4.04 -3.71 -9.06
N LEU A 64 -3.28 -2.89 -8.33
CA LEU A 64 -2.76 -1.62 -8.86
C LEU A 64 -1.85 -1.87 -10.06
N SER A 65 -0.92 -2.82 -9.97
CA SER A 65 -0.04 -3.16 -11.10
C SER A 65 -0.82 -3.60 -12.34
N SER A 66 -1.94 -4.32 -12.19
CA SER A 66 -2.79 -4.70 -13.33
C SER A 66 -3.45 -3.52 -14.03
N LEU A 67 -3.65 -2.39 -13.33
CA LEU A 67 -4.28 -1.18 -13.88
C LEU A 67 -3.29 -0.29 -14.64
N ASN A 68 -2.01 -0.34 -14.27
CA ASN A 68 -0.98 0.55 -14.83
C ASN A 68 0.42 -0.09 -14.76
N PRO A 69 0.66 -1.21 -15.45
CA PRO A 69 1.86 -2.03 -15.25
C PRO A 69 3.16 -1.31 -15.64
N ASP A 70 3.09 -0.36 -16.57
CA ASP A 70 4.25 0.41 -17.02
C ASP A 70 4.73 1.45 -15.98
N ASN A 71 3.82 1.94 -15.12
CA ASN A 71 4.15 2.93 -14.09
C ASN A 71 4.10 2.37 -12.67
N TRP A 72 3.45 1.23 -12.46
CA TRP A 72 3.38 0.50 -11.19
C TRP A 72 3.82 -0.95 -11.40
N PRO A 73 5.12 -1.21 -11.63
CA PRO A 73 5.63 -2.56 -11.79
C PRO A 73 5.31 -3.40 -10.55
N ARG A 74 4.85 -4.64 -10.76
CA ARG A 74 4.38 -5.51 -9.67
C ARG A 74 5.41 -5.69 -8.55
N SER A 75 6.68 -5.88 -8.88
CA SER A 75 7.73 -6.07 -7.87
C SER A 75 7.96 -4.83 -7.01
N GLU A 76 7.86 -3.64 -7.60
CA GLU A 76 7.97 -2.37 -6.88
C GLU A 76 6.75 -2.14 -5.98
N MET A 77 5.56 -2.44 -6.50
CA MET A 77 4.32 -2.36 -5.72
C MET A 77 4.31 -3.35 -4.56
N GLU A 78 4.74 -4.60 -4.76
CA GLU A 78 4.82 -5.58 -3.66
C GLU A 78 5.80 -5.11 -2.58
N GLU A 79 6.96 -4.58 -2.96
CA GLU A 79 7.97 -4.12 -2.02
C GLU A 79 7.50 -2.89 -1.23
N ILE A 80 6.92 -1.88 -1.89
CA ILE A 80 6.51 -0.64 -1.22
C ILE A 80 5.39 -0.89 -0.18
N TRP A 81 4.45 -1.79 -0.48
CA TRP A 81 3.41 -2.18 0.48
C TRP A 81 3.97 -3.05 1.62
N ARG A 82 4.94 -3.92 1.34
CA ARG A 82 5.63 -4.73 2.36
C ARG A 82 6.38 -3.83 3.36
N VAL A 83 7.18 -2.88 2.86
CA VAL A 83 7.92 -1.94 3.71
C VAL A 83 6.97 -1.04 4.51
N HIS A 84 5.82 -0.66 3.93
CA HIS A 84 4.81 0.11 4.67
C HIS A 84 4.31 -0.65 5.91
N ILE A 85 4.00 -1.95 5.76
CA ILE A 85 3.59 -2.79 6.89
C ILE A 85 4.71 -2.88 7.93
N ASP A 86 5.94 -3.21 7.51
CA ASP A 86 7.09 -3.36 8.41
C ASP A 86 7.28 -2.11 9.29
N GLN A 87 7.29 -0.93 8.66
CA GLN A 87 7.51 0.33 9.36
C GLN A 87 6.32 0.69 10.27
N THR A 88 5.09 0.42 9.81
CA THR A 88 3.88 0.65 10.60
C THR A 88 3.84 -0.22 11.85
N THR A 89 4.18 -1.49 11.73
CA THR A 89 4.32 -2.41 12.86
C THR A 89 5.44 -1.95 13.80
N THR A 90 6.59 -1.55 13.26
CA THR A 90 7.75 -1.10 14.04
C THR A 90 7.40 0.04 14.99
N TYR A 91 6.96 1.19 14.46
CA TYR A 91 6.68 2.35 15.32
C TYR A 91 5.52 2.06 16.28
N SER A 92 4.54 1.23 15.88
CA SER A 92 3.40 0.90 16.73
C SER A 92 3.80 0.00 17.90
N VAL A 93 4.72 -0.95 17.68
CA VAL A 93 5.28 -1.79 18.74
C VAL A 93 6.13 -0.95 19.72
N ASP A 94 6.89 0.03 19.23
CA ASP A 94 7.61 0.97 20.09
C ASP A 94 6.66 1.75 21.02
N VAL A 95 5.51 2.20 20.48
CA VAL A 95 4.44 2.83 21.28
C VAL A 95 3.90 1.87 22.34
N LEU A 96 3.61 0.62 21.97
CA LEU A 96 3.13 -0.40 22.91
C LEU A 96 4.13 -0.67 24.05
N ASN A 97 5.42 -0.65 23.73
CA ASN A 97 6.52 -0.83 24.67
C ASN A 97 6.86 0.44 25.47
N ARG A 98 6.18 1.56 25.20
CA ARG A 98 6.44 2.89 25.79
C ARG A 98 7.82 3.45 25.48
N ASP A 99 8.49 2.98 24.43
CA ASP A 99 9.71 3.60 23.91
C ASP A 99 9.35 4.73 22.94
N TYR A 100 8.89 5.85 23.50
CA TYR A 100 8.42 6.97 22.70
C TYR A 100 9.52 7.64 21.86
N ALA A 101 10.77 7.56 22.30
CA ALA A 101 11.90 8.09 21.54
C ALA A 101 12.15 7.26 20.27
N ALA A 102 12.08 5.93 20.37
CA ALA A 102 12.09 5.05 19.21
C ALA A 102 10.87 5.27 18.31
N ALA A 103 9.67 5.30 18.91
CA ALA A 103 8.43 5.47 18.18
C ALA A 103 8.40 6.73 17.30
N VAL A 104 8.87 7.88 17.81
CA VAL A 104 8.93 9.12 17.01
C VAL A 104 9.90 8.98 15.83
N ARG A 105 11.11 8.46 16.07
CA ARG A 105 12.10 8.26 15.01
C ARG A 105 11.60 7.30 13.93
N ASP A 106 10.96 6.21 14.32
CA ASP A 106 10.50 5.19 13.38
C ASP A 106 9.18 5.58 12.72
N TYR A 107 8.37 6.43 13.37
CA TYR A 107 7.24 7.11 12.72
C TYR A 107 7.70 8.06 11.61
N ASP A 108 8.74 8.88 11.83
CA ASP A 108 9.25 9.79 10.80
C ASP A 108 9.66 9.00 9.53
N ARG A 109 10.30 7.84 9.70
CA ARG A 109 10.64 6.93 8.60
C ARG A 109 9.41 6.35 7.90
N ALA A 110 8.40 5.93 8.68
CA ALA A 110 7.15 5.42 8.15
C ALA A 110 6.37 6.49 7.37
N PHE A 111 6.41 7.73 7.85
CA PHE A 111 5.80 8.88 7.19
C PHE A 111 6.48 9.19 5.86
N ASP A 112 7.81 9.28 5.85
CA ASP A 112 8.59 9.53 4.62
C ASP A 112 8.31 8.44 3.56
N HIS A 113 8.23 7.18 3.98
CA HIS A 113 7.88 6.06 3.09
C HIS A 113 6.47 6.18 2.53
N MET A 114 5.49 6.53 3.36
CA MET A 114 4.10 6.72 2.92
C MET A 114 3.97 7.91 1.94
N MET A 115 4.74 8.98 2.15
CA MET A 115 4.85 10.08 1.19
C MET A 115 5.44 9.61 -0.15
N GLY A 116 6.47 8.77 -0.12
CA GLY A 116 7.02 8.13 -1.32
C GLY A 116 5.99 7.25 -2.06
N LEU A 117 5.18 6.48 -1.33
CA LEU A 117 4.07 5.72 -1.92
C LEU A 117 3.01 6.64 -2.55
N ALA A 118 2.66 7.75 -1.88
CA ALA A 118 1.74 8.73 -2.43
C ALA A 118 2.26 9.38 -3.72
N ASP A 119 3.57 9.68 -3.79
CA ASP A 119 4.21 10.20 -4.98
C ASP A 119 4.21 9.19 -6.13
N LEU A 120 4.55 7.92 -5.86
CA LEU A 120 4.51 6.82 -6.83
C LEU A 120 3.11 6.65 -7.45
N LEU A 121 2.07 6.65 -6.61
CA LEU A 121 0.68 6.55 -7.07
C LEU A 121 0.27 7.79 -7.87
N SER A 122 0.62 8.98 -7.40
CA SER A 122 0.28 10.23 -8.10
C SER A 122 0.96 10.31 -9.47
N ALA A 123 2.25 9.99 -9.55
CA ALA A 123 3.02 9.96 -10.78
C ALA A 123 2.42 8.97 -11.79
N GLY A 124 2.05 7.76 -11.35
CA GLY A 124 1.42 6.77 -12.22
C GLY A 124 0.05 7.22 -12.76
N ILE A 125 -0.77 7.87 -11.94
CA ILE A 125 -2.06 8.44 -12.40
C ILE A 125 -1.83 9.53 -13.44
N ILE A 126 -0.87 10.43 -13.20
CA ILE A 126 -0.52 11.50 -14.15
C ILE A 126 -0.05 10.89 -15.48
N ALA A 127 0.82 9.88 -15.43
CA ALA A 127 1.33 9.20 -16.61
C ALA A 127 0.23 8.43 -17.38
N GLN A 128 -0.77 7.88 -16.68
CA GLN A 128 -1.91 7.19 -17.28
C GLN A 128 -2.89 8.15 -17.97
N PHE A 129 -3.05 9.37 -17.45
CA PHE A 129 -4.01 10.36 -17.94
C PHE A 129 -3.38 11.72 -18.25
N PRO A 130 -2.32 11.81 -19.09
CA PRO A 130 -1.53 13.02 -19.24
C PRO A 130 -2.37 14.23 -19.65
N GLU A 131 -3.34 14.04 -20.56
CA GLU A 131 -4.25 15.08 -21.07
C GLU A 131 -5.10 15.76 -19.98
N ARG A 132 -5.26 15.14 -18.81
CA ARG A 132 -5.99 15.73 -17.67
C ARG A 132 -5.12 16.63 -16.80
N PHE A 133 -3.80 16.59 -17.00
CA PHE A 133 -2.80 17.25 -16.17
C PHE A 133 -1.88 18.20 -16.94
N VAL A 134 -1.93 18.21 -18.29
CA VAL A 134 -1.32 19.27 -19.09
C VAL A 134 -2.14 20.56 -18.93
N ARG A 135 -1.48 21.68 -18.62
CA ARG A 135 -2.06 23.02 -18.68
C ARG A 135 -1.69 23.70 -19.99
#